data_AF-A0A550CFW6-F1
#
_entry.id   AF-A0A550CFW6-F1
#
_cell.length_a   1.000
_cell.length_b   1.000
_cell.length_c   1.000
_cell.angle_alpha   90.00
_cell.angle_beta   90.00
_cell.angle_gamma   90.00
#
_symmetry.space_group_name_H-M   'P 1'
#
loop_
_entity.id
_entity.type
_entity.pdbx_description
1 polymer ?
#
loop_
_entity_poly.entity_id
_entity_poly.type
_entity_poly.pdbx_seq_one_letter_code
_entity_poly.pdbx_strand_id
1 'polypeptide(L)'
;MAKSAQASSSDPSATSEPKSEQEVPYPSFPVSKSQPNASASNRSRALSEVVEGAFPSFDHQAAIVGPFEEETNRDQTFEQEIGQLILDLVLETHAWAAARPKHESQFAVGKFEKKIADIMEIEKEQGASPSLPSSFFDRTRARLLEFMRQMKNAVDALTIG
;
A
#
# COMPACT_ATOMS: atom_id res chain seq x y z
N MET A 1 -42.21 -29.01 3.36
CA MET A 1 -41.00 -29.85 3.56
C MET A 1 -39.78 -28.98 3.32
N ALA A 2 -39.17 -28.50 4.40
CA ALA A 2 -38.03 -27.58 4.36
C ALA A 2 -36.72 -28.39 4.30
N LYS A 3 -35.79 -27.99 3.43
CA LYS A 3 -34.44 -28.57 3.35
C LYS A 3 -33.43 -27.47 3.64
N SER A 4 -32.78 -27.60 4.80
CA SER A 4 -31.71 -26.75 5.29
C SER A 4 -30.50 -26.75 4.36
N ALA A 5 -29.93 -25.57 4.13
CA ALA A 5 -28.58 -25.41 3.61
C ALA A 5 -27.71 -24.79 4.72
N GLN A 6 -26.78 -25.58 5.25
CA GLN A 6 -25.68 -25.12 6.09
C GLN A 6 -24.58 -24.57 5.18
N ALA A 7 -24.20 -23.32 5.39
CA ALA A 7 -22.89 -22.80 5.03
C ALA A 7 -22.48 -21.84 6.15
N SER A 8 -21.53 -22.27 6.98
CA SER A 8 -20.91 -21.44 8.00
C SER A 8 -19.40 -21.62 7.84
N SER A 9 -18.77 -20.71 7.09
CA SER A 9 -17.32 -20.55 7.03
C SER A 9 -16.97 -19.36 7.92
N SER A 10 -16.37 -19.65 9.07
CA SER A 10 -15.84 -18.65 9.99
C SER A 10 -14.36 -18.96 10.18
N ASP A 11 -13.49 -18.18 9.54
CA ASP A 11 -12.07 -18.10 9.89
C ASP A 11 -11.83 -16.73 10.53
N PRO A 12 -11.47 -16.67 11.83
CA PRO A 12 -10.88 -15.48 12.40
C PRO A 12 -9.35 -15.57 12.37
N SER A 13 -8.76 -14.48 11.88
CA SER A 13 -7.35 -14.16 11.94
C SER A 13 -6.78 -14.14 13.37
N ALA A 14 -5.50 -14.55 13.42
CA ALA A 14 -4.40 -14.02 14.24
C ALA A 14 -4.45 -14.14 15.76
N THR A 15 -3.43 -14.80 16.34
CA THR A 15 -2.74 -14.40 17.59
C THR A 15 -1.36 -15.07 17.68
N SER A 16 -0.32 -14.27 17.40
CA SER A 16 1.07 -14.23 17.93
C SER A 16 1.85 -15.50 18.32
N GLU A 17 2.99 -15.69 17.65
CA GLU A 17 4.28 -16.09 18.25
C GLU A 17 5.43 -15.44 17.45
N PRO A 18 6.31 -14.61 18.07
CA PRO A 18 7.69 -14.49 17.61
C PRO A 18 8.55 -15.39 18.49
N LYS A 19 8.81 -16.60 17.99
CA LYS A 19 9.74 -17.55 18.56
C LYS A 19 11.13 -17.28 17.98
N SER A 20 12.09 -17.18 18.90
CA SER A 20 13.53 -17.29 18.72
C SER A 20 14.24 -16.10 18.09
N GLU A 21 14.91 -15.38 18.99
CA GLU A 21 16.19 -14.72 18.79
C GLU A 21 17.05 -15.50 17.79
N GLN A 22 17.07 -15.02 16.55
CA GLN A 22 18.06 -15.40 15.57
C GLN A 22 19.26 -14.51 15.83
N GLU A 23 20.30 -15.09 16.44
CA GLU A 23 21.62 -14.47 16.56
C GLU A 23 22.00 -13.85 15.21
N VAL A 24 22.04 -12.52 15.19
CA VAL A 24 22.63 -11.77 14.09
C VAL A 24 24.10 -12.17 14.06
N PRO A 25 24.61 -12.74 12.95
CA PRO A 25 26.05 -12.92 12.79
C PRO A 25 26.67 -11.53 12.84
N TYR A 26 27.41 -11.24 13.92
CA TYR A 26 28.23 -10.05 13.98
C TYR A 26 29.04 -9.94 12.68
N PRO A 27 29.11 -8.77 12.04
CA PRO A 27 30.04 -8.58 10.94
C PRO A 27 31.44 -8.83 11.51
N SER A 28 32.00 -9.97 11.12
CA SER A 28 33.40 -10.29 11.33
C SER A 28 34.18 -9.19 10.61
N PHE A 29 34.72 -8.24 11.40
CA PHE A 29 35.65 -7.26 10.86
C PHE A 29 36.74 -8.04 10.13
N PRO A 30 37.05 -7.70 8.86
CA PRO A 30 38.18 -8.31 8.19
C PRO A 30 39.42 -7.96 9.01
N VAL A 31 39.94 -8.95 9.74
CA VAL A 31 41.25 -8.90 10.36
C VAL A 31 42.21 -8.53 9.23
N SER A 32 42.70 -7.30 9.28
CA SER A 32 43.62 -6.76 8.30
C SER A 32 44.86 -7.65 8.29
N LYS A 33 44.94 -8.55 7.30
CA LYS A 33 46.10 -9.41 7.06
C LYS A 33 47.19 -8.57 6.41
N SER A 34 47.73 -7.61 7.15
CA SER A 34 49.06 -7.07 6.89
C SER A 34 50.03 -7.73 7.86
N GLN A 35 50.24 -9.03 7.67
CA GLN A 35 51.33 -9.75 8.31
C GLN A 35 52.51 -9.73 7.33
N PRO A 36 53.52 -8.86 7.52
CA PRO A 36 54.77 -9.04 6.80
C PRO A 36 55.36 -10.37 7.27
N ASN A 37 55.62 -11.21 6.28
CA ASN A 37 56.24 -12.52 6.40
C ASN A 37 57.62 -12.38 7.06
N ALA A 38 57.69 -12.43 8.39
CA ALA A 38 58.92 -12.43 9.15
C ALA A 38 59.21 -13.85 9.66
N SER A 39 59.59 -14.72 8.72
CA SER A 39 60.32 -15.94 9.04
C SER A 39 61.76 -15.58 9.43
N ALA A 40 62.01 -15.26 10.70
CA ALA A 40 63.36 -15.28 11.27
C ALA A 40 63.35 -15.22 12.81
N SER A 41 63.74 -16.35 13.43
CA SER A 41 64.51 -16.44 14.67
C SER A 41 64.19 -15.45 15.80
N ASN A 42 63.31 -15.86 16.71
CA ASN A 42 63.17 -15.26 18.04
C ASN A 42 64.43 -15.54 18.87
N ARG A 43 65.50 -14.76 18.68
CA ARG A 43 66.36 -14.41 19.81
C ARG A 43 65.64 -13.31 20.57
N SER A 44 65.55 -13.48 21.89
CA SER A 44 65.21 -12.43 22.86
C SER A 44 66.01 -11.17 22.52
N ARG A 45 65.41 -10.29 21.72
CA ARG A 45 65.93 -8.97 21.42
C ARG A 45 65.86 -8.23 22.74
N ALA A 46 67.00 -7.71 23.22
CA ALA A 46 67.03 -7.03 24.50
C ALA A 46 65.97 -5.92 24.49
N LEU A 47 65.14 -5.82 25.54
CA LEU A 47 64.05 -4.85 25.61
C LEU A 47 64.53 -3.42 25.30
N SER A 48 65.79 -3.12 25.62
CA SER A 48 66.48 -1.88 25.22
C SER A 48 66.50 -1.65 23.70
N GLU A 49 66.76 -2.66 22.89
CA GLU A 49 66.79 -2.57 21.42
C GLU A 49 65.38 -2.35 20.81
N VAL A 50 64.33 -2.79 21.52
CA VAL A 50 62.93 -2.59 21.12
C VAL A 50 62.43 -1.20 21.51
N VAL A 51 62.87 -0.68 22.66
CA VAL A 51 62.47 0.65 23.16
C VAL A 51 63.29 1.78 22.54
N GLU A 52 64.53 1.50 22.11
CA GLU A 52 65.37 2.47 21.37
C GLU A 52 64.97 2.61 19.89
N GLY A 53 64.16 1.68 19.36
CA GLY A 53 63.65 1.75 18.00
C GLY A 53 62.63 2.89 17.84
N ALA A 54 62.87 3.79 16.89
CA ALA A 54 61.87 4.79 16.51
C ALA A 54 60.61 4.09 15.97
N PHE A 55 59.44 4.48 16.46
CA PHE A 55 58.18 4.00 15.90
C PHE A 55 58.07 4.42 14.43
N PRO A 56 57.56 3.55 13.55
CA PRO A 56 57.25 3.95 12.18
C PRO A 56 56.26 5.13 12.21
N SER A 57 56.45 6.09 11.31
CA SER A 57 55.55 7.23 11.18
C SER A 57 54.15 6.73 10.83
N PHE A 58 53.15 7.13 11.62
CA PHE A 58 51.76 6.80 11.36
C PHE A 58 51.17 7.76 10.32
N ASP A 59 50.77 7.22 9.17
CA ASP A 59 50.03 7.97 8.17
C ASP A 59 48.53 7.96 8.48
N HIS A 60 48.09 8.95 9.26
CA HIS A 60 46.69 9.11 9.65
C HIS A 60 45.76 9.36 8.45
N GLN A 61 46.26 9.92 7.36
CA GLN A 61 45.44 10.22 6.18
C GLN A 61 44.99 8.92 5.52
N ALA A 62 45.93 8.05 5.20
CA ALA A 62 45.63 6.77 4.58
C ALA A 62 44.89 5.81 5.54
N ALA A 63 45.25 5.81 6.82
CA ALA A 63 44.75 4.81 7.76
C ALA A 63 43.37 5.15 8.37
N ILE A 64 43.00 6.43 8.46
CA ILE A 64 41.79 6.87 9.18
C ILE A 64 40.92 7.78 8.31
N VAL A 65 41.50 8.87 7.78
CA VAL A 65 40.73 9.91 7.11
C VAL A 65 40.14 9.38 5.79
N GLY A 66 40.95 8.75 4.95
CA GLY A 66 40.51 8.21 3.66
C GLY A 66 39.32 7.24 3.75
N PRO A 67 39.38 6.19 4.60
CA PRO A 67 38.26 5.28 4.78
C PRO A 67 36.98 5.95 5.27
N PHE A 68 37.11 6.97 6.15
CA PHE A 68 35.95 7.69 6.68
C PHE A 68 35.30 8.57 5.61
N GLU A 69 36.11 9.26 4.80
CA GLU A 69 35.60 10.04 3.66
C GLU A 69 34.95 9.12 2.61
N GLU A 70 35.52 7.95 2.34
CA GLU A 70 34.94 6.96 1.44
C GLU A 70 33.59 6.45 1.96
N GLU A 71 33.49 6.11 3.25
CA GLU A 71 32.21 5.73 3.88
C GLU A 71 31.18 6.85 3.79
N THR A 72 31.58 8.09 4.10
CA THR A 72 30.69 9.26 4.05
C THR A 72 30.13 9.48 2.63
N ASN A 73 30.96 9.31 1.60
CA ASN A 73 30.52 9.41 0.20
C ASN A 73 29.58 8.26 -0.19
N ARG A 74 29.84 7.04 0.30
CA ARG A 74 28.96 5.88 0.08
C ARG A 74 27.60 6.10 0.73
N ASP A 75 27.56 6.57 1.97
CA ASP A 75 26.33 6.88 2.69
C ASP A 75 25.52 7.95 1.96
N GLN A 76 26.17 9.03 1.52
CA GLN A 76 25.50 10.07 0.76
C GLN A 76 24.87 9.54 -0.55
N THR A 77 25.57 8.66 -1.26
CA THR A 77 25.06 8.05 -2.49
C THR A 77 23.87 7.15 -2.18
N PHE A 78 23.98 6.33 -1.14
CA PHE A 78 22.91 5.43 -0.70
C PHE A 78 21.64 6.19 -0.29
N GLU A 79 21.77 7.28 0.47
CA GLU A 79 20.63 8.12 0.83
C GLU A 79 19.92 8.70 -0.39
N GLN A 80 20.68 9.12 -1.41
CA GLN A 80 20.11 9.63 -2.66
C GLN A 80 19.37 8.53 -3.43
N GLU A 81 19.98 7.35 -3.57
CA GLU A 81 19.37 6.21 -4.26
C GLU A 81 18.10 5.74 -3.56
N ILE A 82 18.11 5.61 -2.24
CA ILE A 82 16.92 5.26 -1.46
C ILE A 82 15.84 6.33 -1.59
N GLY A 83 16.22 7.61 -1.51
CA GLY A 83 15.28 8.72 -1.68
C GLY A 83 14.56 8.63 -3.03
N GLN A 84 15.31 8.32 -4.09
CA GLN A 84 14.76 8.14 -5.43
C GLN A 84 13.82 6.92 -5.50
N LEU A 85 14.23 5.77 -4.95
CA LEU A 85 13.41 4.55 -4.95
C LEU A 85 12.08 4.74 -4.19
N ILE A 86 12.12 5.42 -3.04
CA ILE A 86 10.91 5.71 -2.26
C ILE A 86 10.00 6.65 -3.05
N LEU A 87 10.55 7.67 -3.70
CA LEU A 87 9.78 8.60 -4.51
C LEU A 87 9.07 7.87 -5.66
N ASP A 88 9.80 7.03 -6.39
CA ASP A 88 9.25 6.25 -7.51
C ASP A 88 8.15 5.30 -7.04
N LEU A 89 8.36 4.61 -5.91
CA LEU A 89 7.35 3.72 -5.30
C LEU A 89 6.08 4.49 -4.91
N VAL A 90 6.21 5.67 -4.31
CA VAL A 90 5.07 6.50 -3.91
C VAL A 90 4.30 6.98 -5.13
N LEU A 91 5.00 7.42 -6.17
CA LEU A 91 4.38 7.88 -7.41
C LEU A 91 3.65 6.76 -8.14
N GLU A 92 4.25 5.57 -8.25
CA GLU A 92 3.63 4.41 -8.88
C GLU A 92 2.39 3.95 -8.09
N THR A 93 2.51 3.85 -6.76
CA THR A 93 1.40 3.47 -5.88
C THR A 93 0.24 4.48 -6.00
N HIS A 94 0.54 5.77 -6.01
CA HIS A 94 -0.47 6.81 -6.18
C HIS A 94 -1.14 6.72 -7.56
N ALA A 95 -0.36 6.57 -8.63
CA ALA A 95 -0.90 6.44 -9.98
C ALA A 95 -1.83 5.23 -10.10
N TRP A 96 -1.43 4.09 -9.53
CA TRP A 96 -2.25 2.87 -9.54
C TRP A 96 -3.52 3.03 -8.71
N ALA A 97 -3.42 3.58 -7.49
CA ALA A 97 -4.55 3.84 -6.63
C ALA A 97 -5.54 4.85 -7.23
N ALA A 98 -5.06 5.84 -7.99
CA ALA A 98 -5.91 6.81 -8.66
C ALA A 98 -6.58 6.23 -9.92
N ALA A 99 -5.89 5.39 -10.69
CA ALA A 99 -6.42 4.81 -11.92
C ALA A 99 -7.48 3.72 -11.65
N ARG A 100 -7.31 2.94 -10.58
CA ARG A 100 -8.10 1.74 -10.32
C ARG A 100 -9.61 2.00 -10.09
N PRO A 101 -10.04 2.96 -9.24
CA PRO A 101 -11.46 3.25 -9.04
C PRO A 101 -12.18 3.63 -10.33
N LYS A 102 -11.52 4.39 -11.20
CA LYS A 102 -12.09 4.80 -12.50
C LYS A 102 -12.28 3.59 -13.40
N HIS A 103 -11.28 2.71 -13.50
CA HIS A 103 -11.37 1.48 -14.29
C HIS A 103 -12.46 0.54 -13.76
N GLU A 104 -12.51 0.32 -12.45
CA GLU A 104 -13.52 -0.53 -11.82
C GLU A 104 -14.94 0.03 -12.00
N SER A 105 -15.12 1.34 -11.85
CA SER A 105 -16.39 2.02 -12.10
C SER A 105 -16.84 1.86 -13.55
N GLN A 106 -15.96 2.11 -14.52
CA GLN A 106 -16.27 1.95 -15.94
C GLN A 106 -16.62 0.50 -16.30
N PHE A 107 -15.89 -0.47 -15.75
CA PHE A 107 -16.18 -1.89 -15.93
C PHE A 107 -17.54 -2.27 -15.34
N ALA A 108 -17.87 -1.76 -14.15
CA ALA A 108 -19.17 -1.99 -13.52
C ALA A 108 -20.32 -1.38 -14.34
N VAL A 109 -20.16 -0.15 -14.84
CA VAL A 109 -21.14 0.51 -15.72
C VAL A 109 -21.39 -0.33 -16.97
N GLY A 110 -20.33 -0.72 -17.71
CA GLY A 110 -20.48 -1.54 -18.90
C GLY A 110 -21.14 -2.90 -18.63
N LYS A 111 -20.87 -3.51 -17.47
CA LYS A 111 -21.55 -4.74 -17.04
C LYS A 111 -23.04 -4.53 -16.81
N PHE A 112 -23.45 -3.40 -16.23
CA PHE A 112 -24.86 -3.08 -16.02
C PHE A 112 -25.55 -2.71 -17.33
N GLU A 113 -24.93 -1.91 -18.20
CA GLU A 113 -25.45 -1.58 -19.53
C GLU A 113 -25.71 -2.84 -20.35
N LYS A 114 -24.77 -3.78 -20.35
CA LYS A 114 -24.96 -5.09 -21.01
C LYS A 114 -26.16 -5.83 -20.44
N LYS A 115 -26.27 -5.94 -19.11
CA LYS A 115 -27.41 -6.62 -18.47
C LYS A 115 -28.74 -5.95 -18.79
N ILE A 116 -28.77 -4.62 -18.85
CA ILE A 116 -29.96 -3.86 -19.22
C ILE A 116 -30.34 -4.19 -20.67
N ALA A 117 -29.37 -4.20 -21.58
CA ALA A 117 -29.61 -4.58 -22.98
C ALA A 117 -30.12 -6.02 -23.10
N ASP A 118 -29.52 -6.97 -22.38
CA ASP A 118 -29.94 -8.37 -22.35
C ASP A 118 -31.40 -8.49 -21.84
N ILE A 119 -31.76 -7.78 -20.76
CA ILE A 119 -33.13 -7.76 -20.22
C ILE A 119 -34.11 -7.17 -21.24
N MET A 120 -33.75 -6.05 -21.88
CA MET A 120 -34.59 -5.41 -22.89
C MET A 120 -34.85 -6.32 -24.10
N GLU A 121 -33.85 -7.11 -24.52
CA GLU A 121 -33.99 -8.10 -25.57
C GLU A 121 -34.95 -9.22 -25.15
N ILE A 122 -34.76 -9.77 -23.95
CA ILE A 122 -35.65 -10.80 -23.39
C ILE A 122 -37.10 -10.30 -23.24
N GLU A 123 -37.30 -9.07 -22.74
CA GLU A 123 -38.63 -8.45 -22.60
C GLU A 123 -39.32 -8.27 -23.96
N LYS A 124 -38.55 -7.85 -24.97
CA LYS A 124 -39.02 -7.71 -26.35
C LYS A 124 -39.45 -9.07 -26.91
N GLU A 125 -38.69 -10.13 -26.67
CA GLU A 125 -39.04 -11.50 -27.11
C GLU A 125 -40.28 -12.05 -26.40
N GLN A 126 -40.46 -11.74 -25.12
CA GLN A 126 -41.63 -12.18 -24.34
C GLN A 126 -42.92 -11.39 -24.66
N GLY A 127 -42.87 -10.40 -25.55
CA GLY A 127 -44.01 -9.53 -25.87
C GLY A 127 -44.41 -8.61 -24.72
N ALA A 128 -43.64 -8.58 -23.62
CA ALA A 128 -43.79 -7.67 -22.51
C ALA A 128 -43.01 -6.39 -22.83
N SER A 129 -43.44 -5.64 -23.85
CA SER A 129 -42.93 -4.28 -24.04
C SER A 129 -43.27 -3.47 -22.79
N PRO A 130 -42.30 -2.88 -22.08
CA PRO A 130 -42.60 -1.91 -21.05
C PRO A 130 -42.96 -0.61 -21.76
N SER A 131 -44.17 -0.54 -22.30
CA SER A 131 -44.94 0.66 -22.02
C SER A 131 -45.16 0.60 -20.51
N LEU A 132 -44.19 1.10 -19.73
CA LEU A 132 -44.43 1.48 -18.35
C LEU A 132 -45.80 2.16 -18.37
N PRO A 133 -46.83 1.63 -17.68
CA PRO A 133 -48.12 2.26 -17.73
C PRO A 133 -47.92 3.61 -17.05
N SER A 134 -47.77 4.66 -17.86
CA SER A 134 -47.70 6.06 -17.42
C SER A 134 -48.82 6.33 -16.42
N SER A 135 -49.93 5.60 -16.56
CA SER A 135 -51.06 5.56 -15.65
C SER A 135 -50.72 5.31 -14.18
N PHE A 136 -49.69 4.56 -13.78
CA PHE A 136 -49.39 4.37 -12.34
C PHE A 136 -48.76 5.61 -11.72
N PHE A 137 -47.74 6.18 -12.38
CA PHE A 137 -47.11 7.42 -11.94
C PHE A 137 -48.07 8.61 -12.07
N ASP A 138 -48.83 8.68 -13.16
CA ASP A 138 -49.83 9.71 -13.40
C ASP A 138 -50.98 9.64 -12.37
N ARG A 139 -51.42 8.43 -12.00
CA ARG A 139 -52.45 8.26 -10.97
C ARG A 139 -51.96 8.66 -9.59
N THR A 140 -50.71 8.36 -9.26
CA THR A 140 -50.10 8.76 -7.98
C THR A 140 -49.91 10.27 -7.93
N ARG A 141 -49.46 10.88 -9.03
CA ARG A 141 -49.33 12.34 -9.19
C ARG A 141 -50.69 13.04 -9.09
N ALA A 142 -51.72 12.52 -9.76
CA ALA A 142 -53.08 13.08 -9.71
C ALA A 142 -53.64 13.05 -8.28
N ARG A 143 -53.46 11.94 -7.55
CA ARG A 143 -53.89 11.82 -6.14
C ARG A 143 -53.18 12.80 -5.22
N LEU A 144 -51.89 13.03 -5.43
CA LEU A 144 -51.14 14.00 -4.64
C LEU A 144 -51.62 15.44 -4.88
N LEU A 145 -51.88 15.80 -6.14
CA LEU A 145 -52.41 17.12 -6.50
C LEU A 145 -53.82 17.33 -5.93
N GLU A 146 -54.67 16.32 -6.00
CA GLU A 146 -56.01 16.31 -5.40
C GLU A 146 -55.93 16.57 -3.88
N PHE A 147 -55.04 15.87 -3.18
CA PHE A 147 -54.81 16.02 -1.75
C PHE A 147 -54.31 17.43 -1.38
N MET A 148 -53.29 17.93 -2.09
CA MET A 148 -52.77 19.28 -1.85
C MET A 148 -53.84 20.35 -2.07
N ARG A 149 -54.70 20.18 -3.08
CA ARG A 149 -55.82 21.08 -3.34
C ARG A 149 -56.84 21.06 -2.19
N GLN A 150 -57.20 19.87 -1.68
CA GLN A 150 -58.09 19.74 -0.52
C GLN A 150 -57.51 20.41 0.72
N MET A 151 -56.21 20.21 0.99
CA MET A 151 -55.51 20.83 2.10
C MET A 151 -55.48 22.35 1.98
N LYS A 152 -55.19 22.89 0.79
CA LYS A 152 -55.22 24.34 0.54
C LYS A 152 -56.62 24.91 0.80
N ASN A 153 -57.66 24.26 0.27
CA ASN A 153 -59.05 24.71 0.47
C ASN A 153 -59.45 24.68 1.95
N ALA A 154 -58.99 23.68 2.71
CA ALA A 154 -59.25 23.60 4.15
C ALA A 154 -58.56 24.73 4.92
N VAL A 155 -57.30 25.05 4.57
CA VAL A 155 -56.57 26.17 5.17
C VAL A 155 -57.22 27.52 4.82
N ASP A 156 -57.60 27.72 3.56
CA ASP A 156 -58.29 28.93 3.12
C ASP A 156 -59.63 29.11 3.88
N ALA A 157 -60.38 28.02 4.08
CA ALA A 157 -61.63 28.02 4.86
C ALA A 157 -61.41 28.35 6.36
N LEU A 158 -60.28 27.95 6.94
CA LEU A 158 -59.91 28.25 8.33
C LEU A 158 -59.39 29.68 8.52
N THR A 159 -58.96 30.36 7.45
CA THR A 159 -58.32 31.68 7.52
C THR A 159 -59.28 32.82 7.19
N ILE A 160 -60.47 32.52 6.64
CA ILE A 160 -61.48 33.51 6.21
C ILE A 160 -62.69 33.59 7.18
N GLY A 161 -62.69 32.82 8.28
CA GLY A 161 -63.66 32.94 9.38
C GLY A 161 -63.07 33.66 10.58
#